data_AF-A0A8S2XAZ9-F1
#
_entry.id   AF-A0A8S2XAZ9-F1
#
_cell.length_a   1.000
_cell.length_b   1.000
_cell.length_c   1.000
_cell.angle_alpha   90.00
_cell.angle_beta   90.00
_cell.angle_gamma   90.00
#
_symmetry.space_group_name_H-M   'P 1'
#
loop_
_entity.id
_entity.type
_entity.pdbx_description
1 polymer ?
#
loop_
_entity_poly.entity_id
_entity_poly.type
_entity_poly.pdbx_seq_one_letter_code
_entity_poly.pdbx_strand_id
1 'polypeptide(L)'
;MQKNNDETRLYYELTLSIPSTAPHDRLLPITFMISADHSQTTLDMWMMKFRYGFKQVFGRKDFPNPRIIISDRSYVLIRASLHQFNNETYPEYLNRTFKMVNGAYRGTDHSKTIIHSCLSHLMCHFRKKIVNKMVVKELRELVM
;
A
#
# COMPACT_ATOMS: atom_id res chain seq x y z
N MET A 1 -38.72 -7.79 -7.35
CA MET A 1 -37.42 -8.35 -6.91
C MET A 1 -36.35 -7.29 -7.10
N GLN A 2 -35.91 -6.63 -6.03
CA GLN A 2 -34.76 -5.71 -6.06
C GLN A 2 -33.50 -6.55 -6.27
N LYS A 3 -32.80 -6.33 -7.38
CA LYS A 3 -31.42 -6.80 -7.55
C LYS A 3 -30.57 -6.03 -6.54
N ASN A 4 -30.04 -6.72 -5.54
CA ASN A 4 -28.92 -6.18 -4.75
C ASN A 4 -27.74 -6.04 -5.72
N ASN A 5 -27.55 -4.85 -6.28
CA ASN A 5 -26.29 -4.47 -6.89
C ASN A 5 -25.31 -4.29 -5.73
N ASP A 6 -24.60 -5.35 -5.36
CA ASP A 6 -23.42 -5.24 -4.50
C ASP A 6 -22.40 -4.38 -5.24
N GLU A 7 -22.43 -3.07 -5.00
CA GLU A 7 -21.46 -2.14 -5.55
C GLU A 7 -20.09 -2.46 -4.95
N THR A 8 -19.19 -3.04 -5.75
CA THR A 8 -17.82 -3.33 -5.33
C THR A 8 -17.16 -2.05 -4.81
N ARG A 9 -16.79 -2.06 -3.52
CA ARG A 9 -16.00 -1.01 -2.88
C ARG A 9 -14.55 -1.45 -2.75
N LEU A 10 -13.64 -0.53 -3.02
CA LEU A 10 -12.20 -0.70 -2.92
C LEU A 10 -11.71 -0.16 -1.59
N TYR A 11 -10.83 -0.90 -0.94
CA TYR A 11 -10.17 -0.50 0.30
C TYR A 11 -8.70 -0.20 0.02
N TYR A 12 -8.26 0.99 0.41
CA TYR A 12 -6.87 1.41 0.35
C TYR A 12 -6.40 1.76 1.76
N GLU A 13 -5.17 1.36 2.10
CA GLU A 13 -4.56 1.65 3.39
C GLU A 13 -3.09 1.96 3.18
N LEU A 14 -2.59 2.95 3.91
CA LEU A 14 -1.16 3.12 4.15
C LEU A 14 -0.87 2.67 5.58
N THR A 15 0.08 1.76 5.69
CA THR A 15 0.45 1.10 6.95
C THR A 15 1.92 1.35 7.22
N LEU A 16 2.24 1.84 8.41
CA LEU A 16 3.61 1.97 8.88
C LEU A 16 4.06 0.65 9.51
N SER A 17 5.18 0.10 9.03
CA SER A 17 5.86 -0.99 9.75
C SER A 17 6.69 -0.39 10.89
N ILE A 18 6.40 -0.82 12.12
CA ILE A 18 7.15 -0.48 13.32
C ILE A 18 8.07 -1.67 13.58
N PRO A 19 9.39 -1.50 13.45
CA PRO A 19 10.36 -2.52 13.82
C PRO A 19 10.09 -2.96 15.26
N SER A 20 9.88 -4.25 15.46
CA SER A 20 9.59 -4.85 16.75
C SER A 20 10.57 -6.01 16.97
N THR A 21 11.04 -6.17 18.20
CA THR A 21 11.84 -7.35 18.60
C THR A 21 11.00 -8.63 18.65
N ALA A 22 9.68 -8.51 18.52
CA ALA A 22 8.76 -9.64 18.44
C ALA A 22 8.86 -10.38 17.09
N PRO A 23 8.40 -11.65 16.98
CA PRO A 23 8.50 -12.46 15.76
C PRO A 23 7.80 -11.88 14.51
N HIS A 24 7.00 -10.84 14.70
CA HIS A 24 6.24 -10.17 13.64
C HIS A 24 6.38 -8.66 13.76
N ASP A 25 6.61 -8.02 12.62
CA ASP A 25 6.53 -6.57 12.48
C ASP A 25 5.16 -6.07 12.95
N ARG A 26 5.16 -5.01 13.75
CA ARG A 26 3.92 -4.36 14.16
C ARG A 26 3.50 -3.41 13.05
N LEU A 27 2.30 -3.62 12.54
CA LEU A 27 1.72 -2.81 11.49
C LEU A 27 0.76 -1.79 12.10
N LEU A 28 1.03 -0.50 11.87
CA LEU A 28 0.16 0.59 12.31
C LEU A 28 -0.49 1.25 11.09
N PRO A 29 -1.80 1.08 10.85
CA PRO A 29 -2.50 1.83 9.81
C PRO A 29 -2.44 3.33 10.15
N ILE A 30 -1.89 4.12 9.21
CA ILE A 30 -1.76 5.58 9.38
C ILE A 30 -2.85 6.35 8.65
N THR A 31 -3.40 5.78 7.58
CA THR A 31 -4.56 6.32 6.86
C THR A 31 -5.20 5.23 6.01
N PHE A 32 -6.51 5.33 5.79
CA PHE A 32 -7.25 4.45 4.92
C PHE A 32 -8.32 5.23 4.14
N MET A 33 -8.81 4.62 3.06
CA MET A 33 -9.90 5.13 2.24
C MET A 33 -10.72 3.97 1.70
N ILE A 34 -12.05 4.15 1.70
CA ILE A 34 -12.97 3.30 0.97
C ILE A 34 -13.47 4.10 -0.24
N SER A 35 -13.35 3.55 -1.44
CA SER A 35 -13.70 4.24 -2.69
C SER A 35 -14.46 3.31 -3.64
N ALA A 36 -15.38 3.86 -4.42
CA ALA A 36 -15.95 3.20 -5.59
C ALA A 36 -15.13 3.45 -6.87
N ASP A 37 -14.25 4.46 -6.84
CA ASP A 37 -13.43 4.88 -7.97
C ASP A 37 -11.98 4.35 -7.82
N HIS A 38 -11.46 3.77 -8.91
CA HIS A 38 -10.11 3.22 -9.06
C HIS A 38 -9.24 4.13 -9.96
N SER A 39 -9.25 5.44 -9.72
CA SER A 39 -8.45 6.40 -10.48
C SER A 39 -7.22 6.88 -9.71
N GLN A 40 -6.14 7.22 -10.43
CA GLN A 40 -4.95 7.82 -9.81
C GLN A 40 -5.32 9.12 -9.09
N THR A 41 -6.17 9.96 -9.69
CA THR A 41 -6.61 11.24 -9.13
C THR A 41 -7.26 11.07 -7.75
N THR A 42 -8.10 10.05 -7.58
CA THR A 42 -8.76 9.77 -6.30
C THR A 42 -7.74 9.39 -5.22
N LEU A 43 -6.73 8.59 -5.55
CA LEU A 43 -5.67 8.24 -4.61
C LEU A 43 -4.72 9.41 -4.31
N ASP A 44 -4.40 10.23 -5.32
CA ASP A 44 -3.61 11.46 -5.17
C ASP A 44 -4.32 12.43 -4.21
N MET A 45 -5.62 12.65 -4.40
CA MET A 45 -6.43 13.49 -3.50
C MET A 45 -6.45 12.94 -2.07
N TRP A 46 -6.57 11.62 -1.91
CA TRP A 46 -6.52 10.98 -0.59
C TRP A 46 -5.17 11.19 0.11
N MET A 47 -4.05 10.93 -0.58
CA MET A 47 -2.72 11.14 -0.01
C MET A 47 -2.44 12.61 0.30
N MET A 48 -2.91 13.53 -0.54
CA MET A 48 -2.80 14.97 -0.29
C MET A 48 -3.59 15.38 0.96
N LYS A 49 -4.83 14.90 1.12
CA LYS A 49 -5.65 15.14 2.33
C LYS A 49 -4.97 14.60 3.58
N PHE A 50 -4.40 13.40 3.50
CA PHE A 50 -3.63 12.81 4.59
C PHE A 50 -2.44 13.70 4.98
N ARG A 51 -1.60 14.11 4.01
CA ARG A 51 -0.46 15.00 4.25
C ARG A 51 -0.90 16.33 4.86
N TYR A 52 -1.99 16.91 4.37
CA TYR A 52 -2.56 18.14 4.92
C TYR A 52 -2.96 17.94 6.38
N GLY A 53 -3.74 16.89 6.69
CA GLY A 53 -4.15 16.56 8.06
C GLY A 53 -2.96 16.30 8.98
N PHE A 54 -1.93 15.59 8.50
CA PHE A 54 -0.69 15.36 9.24
C PHE A 54 -0.02 16.67 9.64
N LYS A 55 0.09 17.64 8.72
CA LYS A 55 0.66 18.96 9.03
C LYS A 55 -0.13 19.70 10.10
N GLN A 56 -1.46 19.57 10.11
CA GLN A 56 -2.31 20.21 11.12
C GLN A 56 -2.05 19.63 12.52
N VAL A 57 -1.93 18.31 12.63
CA VAL A 57 -1.71 17.62 13.90
C VAL A 57 -0.29 17.81 14.44
N PHE A 58 0.73 17.77 13.58
CA PHE A 58 2.14 17.76 13.98
C PHE A 58 2.86 19.10 13.81
N GLY A 59 2.13 20.21 13.74
CA GLY A 59 2.69 21.56 13.80
C GLY A 59 3.51 21.96 12.57
N ARG A 60 2.94 21.78 11.38
CA ARG A 60 3.52 22.13 10.05
C ARG A 60 4.72 21.29 9.61
N LYS A 61 5.05 20.20 10.31
CA LYS A 61 6.02 19.22 9.82
C LYS A 61 5.45 18.45 8.64
N ASP A 62 6.21 18.38 7.55
CA ASP A 62 5.86 17.51 6.42
C ASP A 62 5.87 16.04 6.84
N PHE A 63 4.94 15.27 6.27
CA PHE A 63 5.01 13.82 6.39
C PHE A 63 6.33 13.34 5.75
N PRO A 64 7.14 12.53 6.46
CA PRO A 64 8.43 12.09 5.97
C PRO A 64 8.30 11.30 4.69
N ASN A 65 9.29 11.43 3.80
CA ASN A 65 9.31 10.65 2.58
C ASN A 65 9.71 9.19 2.89
N PRO A 66 8.85 8.19 2.71
CA PRO A 66 9.19 6.81 3.03
C PRO A 66 10.29 6.32 2.09
N ARG A 67 11.29 5.60 2.60
CA ARG A 67 12.33 5.02 1.73
C ARG A 67 11.79 3.88 0.88
N ILE A 68 10.86 3.09 1.42
CA ILE A 68 10.27 1.93 0.76
C ILE A 68 8.76 1.97 0.97
N ILE A 69 8.02 1.76 -0.12
CA ILE A 69 6.57 1.49 -0.07
C ILE A 69 6.35 0.09 -0.63
N ILE A 70 5.65 -0.76 0.12
CA ILE A 70 5.26 -2.09 -0.34
C ILE A 70 3.80 -2.02 -0.79
N SER A 71 3.54 -2.40 -2.04
CA SER A 71 2.20 -2.40 -2.62
C SER A 71 1.84 -3.80 -3.15
N ASP A 72 0.56 -4.15 -3.04
CA ASP A 72 -0.08 -5.38 -3.51
C ASP A 72 -0.32 -5.41 -5.04
N ARG A 73 0.56 -4.77 -5.80
CA ARG A 73 0.48 -4.57 -7.26
C ARG A 73 -0.65 -3.66 -7.75
N SER A 74 -1.33 -2.93 -6.87
CA SER A 74 -2.30 -1.91 -7.29
C SER A 74 -1.60 -0.81 -8.11
N TYR A 75 -1.75 -0.86 -9.45
CA TYR A 75 -1.03 0.03 -10.35
C TYR A 75 -1.36 1.51 -10.09
N VAL A 76 -2.61 1.81 -9.74
CA VAL A 76 -3.03 3.17 -9.40
C VAL A 76 -2.41 3.65 -8.09
N LEU A 77 -2.24 2.77 -7.10
CA LEU A 77 -1.58 3.08 -5.83
C LEU A 77 -0.09 3.28 -6.02
N ILE A 78 0.55 2.47 -6.87
CA ILE A 78 1.94 2.65 -7.27
C ILE A 78 2.13 4.01 -7.91
N ARG A 79 1.31 4.36 -8.91
CA ARG A 79 1.40 5.65 -9.60
C ARG A 79 1.16 6.84 -8.67
N ALA A 80 0.12 6.79 -7.85
CA ALA A 80 -0.16 7.84 -6.86
C ALA A 80 1.02 7.98 -5.88
N SER A 81 1.59 6.86 -5.40
CA SER A 81 2.76 6.90 -4.52
C SER A 81 3.97 7.56 -5.20
N LEU A 82 4.30 7.18 -6.44
CA LEU A 82 5.42 7.80 -7.18
C LEU A 82 5.20 9.30 -7.36
N HIS A 83 3.99 9.71 -7.70
CA HIS A 83 3.65 11.11 -7.86
C HIS A 83 3.79 11.87 -6.53
N GLN A 84 3.23 11.35 -5.43
CA GLN A 84 3.22 12.04 -4.13
C GLN A 84 4.56 12.06 -3.40
N PHE A 85 5.41 11.05 -3.61
CA PHE A 85 6.65 10.87 -2.84
C PHE A 85 7.92 11.18 -3.65
N ASN A 86 7.88 10.98 -4.97
CA ASN A 86 9.04 11.16 -5.84
C ASN A 86 8.85 12.24 -6.92
N ASN A 87 7.62 12.75 -7.09
CA ASN A 87 7.23 13.62 -8.19
C ASN A 87 7.69 13.05 -9.55
N GLU A 88 7.45 11.76 -9.76
CA GLU A 88 7.85 11.05 -10.98
C GLU A 88 6.73 10.17 -11.52
N THR A 89 6.75 9.95 -12.82
CA THR A 89 5.87 9.01 -13.52
C THR A 89 6.40 7.57 -13.42
N TYR A 90 5.53 6.61 -13.70
CA TYR A 90 5.93 5.19 -13.69
C TYR A 90 7.05 4.86 -14.70
N PRO A 91 7.05 5.37 -15.95
CA PRO A 91 8.18 5.16 -16.88
C PRO A 91 9.50 5.76 -16.38
N GLU A 92 9.46 6.95 -15.77
CA GLU A 92 10.65 7.58 -15.18
C GLU A 92 11.19 6.75 -14.01
N TYR A 93 10.30 6.21 -13.17
CA TYR A 93 10.66 5.28 -12.10
C TYR A 93 11.36 4.02 -12.65
N LEU A 94 10.79 3.38 -13.69
CA LEU A 94 11.41 2.20 -14.31
C LEU A 94 12.80 2.51 -14.86
N ASN A 95 12.95 3.63 -15.57
CA ASN A 95 14.25 4.05 -16.09
C ASN A 95 15.25 4.32 -14.96
N ARG A 96 14.81 4.97 -13.88
CA ARG A 96 15.65 5.22 -12.69
C ARG A 96 16.10 3.93 -12.02
N THR A 97 15.17 3.02 -11.74
CA THR A 97 15.50 1.73 -11.12
C THR A 97 16.42 0.89 -12.00
N PHE A 98 16.23 0.90 -13.33
CA PHE A 98 17.13 0.25 -14.27
C PHE A 98 18.55 0.83 -14.21
N LYS A 99 18.70 2.16 -14.16
CA LYS A 99 19.99 2.81 -13.96
C LYS A 99 20.64 2.44 -12.63
N MET A 100 19.86 2.32 -11.56
CA MET A 100 20.36 1.90 -10.24
C MET A 100 20.94 0.48 -10.27
N VAL A 101 20.24 -0.47 -10.90
CA VAL A 101 20.73 -1.86 -11.02
C VAL A 101 22.01 -1.94 -11.86
N ASN A 102 22.13 -1.11 -12.89
CA ASN A 102 23.31 -1.06 -13.76
C ASN A 102 24.46 -0.17 -13.22
N GLY A 103 24.36 0.35 -12.00
CA GLY A 103 25.40 1.21 -11.41
C GLY A 103 25.53 2.60 -12.07
N ALA A 104 24.59 2.99 -12.92
CA ALA A 104 24.58 4.26 -13.66
C ALA A 104 23.66 5.32 -13.02
N TYR A 105 23.38 5.20 -11.72
CA TYR A 105 22.55 6.14 -10.97
C TYR A 105 23.27 7.48 -10.76
N ARG A 106 22.50 8.56 -10.55
CA ARG A 106 23.05 9.91 -10.40
C ARG A 106 22.40 10.65 -9.23
N GLY A 107 23.15 11.57 -8.62
CA GLY A 107 22.64 12.58 -7.70
C GLY A 107 21.72 12.01 -6.61
N THR A 108 20.46 12.44 -6.63
CA THR A 108 19.45 12.14 -5.60
C THR A 108 18.67 10.84 -5.84
N ASP A 109 19.12 9.95 -6.74
CA ASP A 109 18.40 8.69 -7.03
C ASP A 109 18.22 7.80 -5.79
N HIS A 110 19.19 7.83 -4.84
CA HIS A 110 19.13 7.08 -3.58
C HIS A 110 18.19 7.67 -2.52
N SER A 111 17.84 8.96 -2.62
CA SER A 111 16.96 9.61 -1.65
C SER A 111 15.48 9.46 -2.00
N LYS A 112 15.16 8.97 -3.21
CA LYS A 112 13.79 8.73 -3.66
C LYS A 112 13.24 7.43 -3.10
N THR A 113 11.93 7.40 -2.88
CA THR A 113 11.18 6.21 -2.47
C THR A 113 11.32 5.10 -3.50
N ILE A 114 11.52 3.87 -3.03
CA ILE A 114 11.48 2.66 -3.82
C ILE A 114 10.13 1.99 -3.61
N ILE A 115 9.44 1.66 -4.70
CA ILE A 115 8.18 0.91 -4.64
C ILE A 115 8.47 -0.56 -4.88
N HIS A 116 8.20 -1.37 -3.85
CA HIS A 116 8.28 -2.81 -3.92
C HIS A 116 6.89 -3.40 -4.20
N SER A 117 6.73 -3.95 -5.40
CA SER A 117 5.49 -4.60 -5.82
C SER A 117 5.51 -6.06 -5.37
N CYS A 118 4.81 -6.37 -4.27
CA CYS A 118 4.88 -7.67 -3.62
C CYS A 118 3.56 -8.43 -3.72
N LEU A 119 3.62 -9.70 -4.17
CA LEU A 119 2.45 -10.60 -4.17
C LEU A 119 2.28 -11.34 -2.83
N SER A 120 3.31 -11.31 -1.97
CA SER A 120 3.40 -12.17 -0.79
C SER A 120 2.38 -11.78 0.29
N HIS A 121 2.06 -10.50 0.48
CA HIS A 121 1.08 -10.08 1.48
C HIS A 121 -0.33 -10.56 1.15
N LEU A 122 -0.72 -10.48 -0.11
CA LEU A 122 -2.00 -11.00 -0.61
C LEU A 122 -2.07 -12.53 -0.42
N MET A 123 -1.01 -13.24 -0.81
CA MET A 123 -0.95 -14.70 -0.69
C MET A 123 -0.89 -15.19 0.76
N CYS A 124 -0.17 -14.50 1.66
CA CYS A 124 -0.14 -14.84 3.08
C CYS A 124 -1.51 -14.63 3.74
N HIS A 125 -2.23 -13.57 3.35
CA HIS A 125 -3.58 -13.30 3.85
C HIS A 125 -4.61 -14.29 3.31
N PHE A 126 -4.53 -14.65 2.02
CA PHE A 126 -5.36 -15.71 1.45
C PHE A 126 -5.07 -17.06 2.09
N ARG A 127 -3.79 -17.41 2.29
CA ARG A 127 -3.41 -18.66 2.96
C ARG A 127 -3.99 -18.73 4.37
N LYS A 128 -3.89 -17.67 5.17
CA LYS A 128 -4.50 -17.62 6.52
C LYS A 128 -6.02 -17.77 6.48
N LYS A 129 -6.72 -17.09 5.56
CA LYS A 129 -8.19 -17.19 5.43
C LYS A 129 -8.65 -18.56 4.93
N ILE A 130 -7.93 -19.17 3.99
CA ILE A 130 -8.24 -20.51 3.47
C ILE A 130 -8.02 -21.55 4.56
N VAL A 131 -6.88 -21.51 5.24
CA VAL A 131 -6.57 -22.44 6.35
C VAL A 131 -7.61 -22.31 7.46
N ASN A 132 -7.97 -21.09 7.88
CA ASN A 132 -9.01 -20.89 8.91
C ASN A 132 -10.40 -21.41 8.47
N LYS A 133 -10.77 -21.25 7.19
CA LYS A 133 -12.04 -21.82 6.69
C LYS A 133 -12.02 -23.34 6.61
N MET A 134 -10.89 -23.95 6.27
CA MET A 134 -10.75 -25.42 6.23
C MET A 134 -10.82 -26.01 7.65
N VAL A 135 -10.11 -25.41 8.61
CA VAL A 135 -10.16 -25.83 10.03
C VAL A 135 -11.56 -25.71 10.62
N VAL A 136 -12.30 -24.62 10.32
CA VAL A 136 -13.69 -24.46 10.78
C VAL A 136 -14.64 -25.47 10.12
N LYS A 137 -14.38 -25.88 8.87
CA LYS A 137 -15.19 -26.89 8.18
C LYS A 137 -14.97 -28.28 8.79
N GLU A 138 -13.72 -28.68 9.00
CA GLU A 138 -13.36 -29.96 9.61
C GLU A 138 -13.90 -30.09 11.05
N LEU A 139 -13.81 -29.02 11.86
CA LEU A 139 -14.38 -29.00 13.21
C LEU A 139 -15.91 -29.11 13.23
N ARG A 140 -16.62 -28.63 12.20
CA ARG A 140 -18.08 -28.78 12.10
C ARG A 140 -18.51 -30.19 11.70
N GLU A 141 -17.70 -30.88 10.88
CA GLU A 141 -17.94 -32.27 10.49
C GLU A 141 -17.62 -33.27 11.62
N LEU A 142 -16.78 -32.88 12.58
CA LEU A 142 -16.43 -33.69 13.77
C LEU A 142 -17.40 -33.54 14.96
N VAL A 143 -18.26 -32.51 14.96
CA VAL A 143 -19.19 -32.18 16.07
C VAL A 143 -20.65 -32.52 15.72
N MET A 144 -20.89 -33.11 14.55
CA MET A 144 -22.15 -33.79 14.18
C MET A 144 -21.96 -35.30 14.13
#